data_AF-A0A4Y8LF61-F1
#
_entry.id   AF-A0A4Y8LF61-F1
#
_cell.length_a   1.000
_cell.length_b   1.000
_cell.length_c   1.000
_cell.angle_alpha   90.00
_cell.angle_beta   90.00
_cell.angle_gamma   90.00
#
_symmetry.space_group_name_H-M   'P 1'
#
loop_
_entity.id
_entity.type
_entity.pdbx_description
1 polymer ?
#
loop_
_entity_poly.entity_id
_entity_poly.type
_entity_poly.pdbx_seq_one_letter_code
_entity_poly.pdbx_strand_id
1 'polypeptide(L)' 'MSLQMFFRSTPSDDVVDQNRNMLSRSARFQPYFQDHSEKVEKDDAVRCVIGKANPDRAMRDEKYAERLERKLIKALK' A
#
# COMPACT_ATOMS: atom_id res chain seq x y z
N MET A 1 16.32 24.37 -16.57
CA MET A 1 16.13 23.03 -15.99
C MET A 1 15.12 23.15 -14.88
N SER A 2 13.91 22.67 -15.14
CA SER A 2 12.71 22.95 -14.35
C SER A 2 12.72 22.24 -12.99
N LEU A 3 12.18 22.95 -12.00
CA LEU A 3 11.86 22.57 -10.62
C LEU A 3 10.92 21.33 -10.52
N GLN A 4 11.30 20.18 -11.09
CA GLN A 4 10.54 18.93 -11.00
C GLN A 4 11.01 18.02 -9.84
N MET A 5 11.93 18.48 -8.99
CA MET A 5 12.46 17.67 -7.88
C MET A 5 11.58 17.63 -6.61
N PHE A 6 10.39 18.24 -6.62
CA PHE A 6 9.59 18.44 -5.39
C PHE A 6 8.15 17.90 -5.42
N PHE A 7 7.78 17.07 -6.40
CA PHE A 7 6.63 16.18 -6.22
C PHE A 7 7.12 14.84 -5.68
N ARG A 8 7.39 14.77 -4.37
CA ARG A 8 7.17 13.53 -3.59
C ARG A 8 5.65 13.34 -3.44
N SER A 9 4.93 13.44 -4.55
CA SER A 9 3.48 13.40 -4.64
C SER A 9 3.01 12.11 -4.01
N THR A 10 1.92 12.22 -3.26
CA THR A 10 1.06 11.09 -2.92
C THR A 10 1.01 10.12 -4.11
N PRO A 11 1.22 8.81 -3.89
CA PRO A 11 1.15 7.85 -4.98
C PRO A 11 -0.19 8.02 -5.69
N SER A 12 -0.16 8.00 -7.03
CA SER A 12 -1.38 8.16 -7.82
C SER A 12 -2.39 7.10 -7.43
N ASP A 13 -3.67 7.48 -7.42
CA ASP A 13 -4.76 6.59 -7.04
C ASP A 13 -4.76 5.30 -7.87
N ASP A 14 -4.39 5.40 -9.15
CA ASP A 14 -4.21 4.24 -10.03
C ASP A 14 -3.19 3.21 -9.51
N VAL A 15 -2.06 3.68 -8.97
CA VAL A 15 -1.00 2.80 -8.43
C VAL A 15 -1.44 2.22 -7.09
N VAL A 16 -2.12 3.01 -6.27
CA VAL A 16 -2.69 2.55 -5.01
C VAL A 16 -3.72 1.45 -5.27
N ASP A 17 -4.64 1.65 -6.21
CA ASP A 17 -5.68 0.70 -6.57
C ASP A 17 -5.10 -0.55 -7.23
N GLN A 18 -4.12 -0.41 -8.12
CA GLN A 18 -3.42 -1.54 -8.72
C GLN A 18 -2.70 -2.37 -7.65
N ASN A 19 -1.94 -1.74 -6.76
CA ASN A 19 -1.24 -2.43 -5.68
C ASN A 19 -2.20 -3.06 -4.68
N ARG A 20 -3.29 -2.36 -4.32
CA ARG A 20 -4.37 -2.90 -3.49
C ARG A 20 -4.96 -4.16 -4.11
N ASN A 21 -5.31 -4.12 -5.40
CA ASN A 21 -5.89 -5.25 -6.13
C ASN A 21 -4.91 -6.43 -6.21
N MET A 22 -3.61 -6.17 -6.38
CA MET A 22 -2.61 -7.24 -6.34
C MET A 22 -2.44 -7.83 -4.94
N LEU A 23 -2.34 -7.00 -3.91
CA LEU A 23 -2.18 -7.46 -2.53
C LEU A 23 -3.44 -8.17 -2.03
N SER A 24 -4.64 -7.74 -2.44
CA SER A 24 -5.91 -8.39 -2.07
C SER A 24 -6.07 -9.79 -2.67
N ARG A 25 -5.31 -10.13 -3.72
CA ARG A 25 -5.24 -11.51 -4.23
C ARG A 25 -4.46 -12.45 -3.31
N SER A 26 -3.66 -11.91 -2.39
CA SER A 26 -2.99 -12.68 -1.36
C SER A 26 -3.90 -12.81 -0.14
N ALA A 27 -4.15 -14.05 0.28
CA ALA A 27 -4.93 -14.36 1.48
C ALA A 27 -4.37 -13.69 2.74
N ARG A 28 -3.07 -13.35 2.74
CA ARG A 28 -2.38 -12.68 3.85
C ARG A 28 -2.78 -11.22 4.00
N PHE A 29 -3.06 -10.51 2.90
CA PHE A 29 -3.39 -9.07 2.94
C PHE A 29 -4.87 -8.77 2.70
N GLN A 30 -5.60 -9.71 2.11
CA GLN A 30 -7.04 -9.61 1.86
C GLN A 30 -7.87 -9.10 3.05
N PRO A 31 -7.74 -9.62 4.29
CA PRO A 31 -8.58 -9.17 5.42
C PRO A 31 -8.33 -7.70 5.76
N TYR A 32 -7.09 -7.20 5.67
CA TYR A 32 -6.77 -5.81 5.99
C TYR A 32 -7.41 -4.80 5.03
N PHE A 33 -7.65 -5.18 3.77
CA PHE A 33 -8.31 -4.31 2.80
C PHE A 33 -9.84 -4.43 2.82
N GLN A 34 -10.38 -5.58 3.23
CA GLN A 34 -11.83 -5.77 3.41
C GLN A 34 -12.32 -5.09 4.69
N ASP A 35 -11.70 -5.39 5.83
CA ASP A 35 -12.13 -4.90 7.15
C ASP A 35 -11.88 -3.40 7.34
N HIS A 36 -10.93 -2.83 6.60
CA HIS A 36 -10.55 -1.42 6.71
C HIS A 36 -10.64 -0.64 5.39
N SER A 37 -11.52 -1.05 4.47
CA SER A 37 -11.75 -0.39 3.18
C SER A 37 -11.95 1.12 3.29
N GLU A 38 -12.75 1.60 4.26
CA GLU A 38 -12.94 3.04 4.48
C GLU A 38 -11.65 3.78 4.86
N LYS A 39 -10.79 3.17 5.70
CA LYS A 39 -9.50 3.78 6.07
C LYS A 39 -8.52 3.72 4.92
N VAL A 40 -8.54 2.65 4.13
CA VAL A 40 -7.67 2.52 2.95
C VAL A 40 -7.94 3.63 1.93
N GLU A 41 -9.19 4.10 1.82
CA GLU A 41 -9.57 5.17 0.88
C GLU A 41 -9.46 6.58 1.49
N LYS A 42 -9.76 6.74 2.79
CA LYS A 42 -9.77 8.04 3.47
C LYS A 42 -8.42 8.42 4.11
N ASP A 43 -7.55 7.45 4.40
CA ASP A 43 -6.29 7.68 5.11
C ASP A 43 -5.09 7.75 4.15
N ASP A 44 -4.51 8.95 4.05
CA ASP A 44 -3.35 9.22 3.20
C ASP A 44 -2.10 8.41 3.60
N ALA A 45 -1.95 8.05 4.88
CA ALA A 45 -0.83 7.23 5.33
C ALA A 45 -0.96 5.80 4.82
N VAL A 46 -2.17 5.23 4.85
CA VAL A 46 -2.46 3.90 4.30
C VAL A 46 -2.26 3.89 2.78
N ARG A 47 -2.80 4.90 2.08
CA ARG A 47 -2.61 5.07 0.62
C ARG A 47 -1.12 5.20 0.26
N CYS A 48 -0.35 5.96 1.03
CA CYS A 48 1.10 6.07 0.86
C CYS A 48 1.83 4.74 1.07
N VAL A 49 1.42 3.93 2.05
CA VAL A 49 2.02 2.61 2.31
C VAL A 49 1.73 1.66 1.16
N ILE A 50 0.49 1.63 0.67
CA ILE A 50 0.07 0.76 -0.44
C ILE A 50 0.69 1.20 -1.76
N GLY A 51 0.66 2.49 -2.09
CA GLY A 51 1.24 2.99 -3.33
C GLY A 51 2.76 2.87 -3.40
N LYS A 52 3.45 2.85 -2.26
CA LYS A 52 4.90 2.53 -2.18
C LYS A 52 5.18 1.04 -1.98
N ALA A 53 4.15 0.23 -1.77
CA ALA A 53 4.30 -1.22 -1.67
C ALA A 53 4.69 -1.78 -3.03
N ASN A 54 5.47 -2.85 -3.03
CA ASN A 54 5.68 -3.66 -4.21
C ASN A 54 5.00 -5.02 -4.02
N PRO A 55 3.83 -5.27 -4.63
CA PRO A 55 3.08 -6.52 -4.46
C PRO A 55 3.86 -7.74 -4.95
N ASP A 56 4.57 -7.64 -6.08
CA ASP A 56 5.39 -8.73 -6.60
C ASP A 56 6.48 -9.13 -5.60
N ARG A 57 7.09 -8.13 -4.95
CA ARG A 57 8.08 -8.39 -3.89
C ARG A 57 7.43 -8.96 -2.65
N ALA A 58 6.25 -8.50 -2.25
CA ALA A 58 5.52 -9.05 -1.11
C ALA A 58 5.07 -10.49 -1.33
N MET A 59 4.84 -10.91 -2.58
CA MET A 59 4.53 -12.31 -2.91
C MET A 59 5.77 -13.21 -2.95
N ARG A 60 6.95 -12.66 -3.29
CA ARG A 60 8.19 -13.43 -3.44
C ARG A 60 9.09 -13.44 -2.20
N ASP A 61 9.00 -12.41 -1.36
CA ASP A 61 9.89 -12.18 -0.20
C ASP A 61 9.05 -12.05 1.08
N GLU A 62 9.04 -13.11 1.90
CA GLU A 62 8.28 -13.15 3.16
C GLU A 62 8.69 -12.05 4.15
N LYS A 63 9.99 -11.70 4.22
CA LYS A 63 10.45 -10.63 5.12
C LYS A 63 9.91 -9.27 4.69
N TYR A 64 9.82 -9.07 3.37
CA TYR A 64 9.20 -7.86 2.84
C TYR A 64 7.70 -7.85 3.12
N ALA A 65 7.02 -8.99 2.93
CA ALA A 65 5.60 -9.15 3.23
C ALA A 65 5.28 -8.80 4.68
N GLU A 66 6.01 -9.38 5.65
CA GLU A 66 5.84 -9.09 7.07
C GLU A 66 6.09 -7.62 7.41
N ARG A 67 7.10 -7.01 6.78
CA ARG A 67 7.40 -5.60 7.00
C ARG A 67 6.30 -4.71 6.44
N LEU A 68 5.71 -5.07 5.30
CA LEU A 68 4.56 -4.39 4.72
C LEU A 68 3.34 -4.52 5.64
N GLU A 69 3.08 -5.74 6.12
CA GLU A 69 1.99 -6.06 7.04
C GLU A 69 2.08 -5.23 8.32
N ARG A 70 3.27 -5.16 8.95
CA ARG A 70 3.50 -4.30 10.12
C ARG A 70 3.26 -2.81 9.85
N LYS A 71 3.61 -2.33 8.64
CA LYS A 71 3.37 -0.94 8.26
C LYS A 71 1.88 -0.66 8.05
N LEU A 72 1.16 -1.59 7.42
CA LEU A 72 -0.30 -1.51 7.24
C LEU A 72 -1.00 -1.53 8.60
N ILE A 73 -0.66 -2.47 9.49
CA ILE A 73 -1.19 -2.52 10.86
C ILE A 73 -0.91 -1.20 11.60
N LYS A 74 0.30 -0.65 11.49
CA LYS A 74 0.65 0.62 12.14
C LYS A 74 -0.10 1.82 11.56
N ALA A 75 -0.41 1.80 10.27
CA ALA A 75 -1.19 2.85 9.62
C ALA A 75 -2.70 2.72 9.89
N LEU A 76 -3.20 1.50 10.14
CA LEU A 76 -4.60 1.21 10.42
C LEU A 76 -4.98 1.40 11.90
N LYS A 77 -3.99 1.44 12.80
CA LYS A 77 -4.14 1.59 14.25
C LYS A 77 -4.38 3.04 14.65
#